data_AF-A0A0A1U9D1-F1
#
_entry.id   AF-A0A0A1U9D1-F1
#
_cell.length_a   1.000
_cell.length_b   1.000
_cell.length_c   1.000
_cell.angle_alpha   90.00
_cell.angle_beta   90.00
_cell.angle_gamma   90.00
#
_symmetry.space_group_name_H-M   'P 1'
#
loop_
_entity.id
_entity.type
_entity.pdbx_description
1 polymer ?
#
loop_
_entity_poly.entity_id
_entity_poly.type
_entity_poly.pdbx_seq_one_letter_code
_entity_poly.pdbx_strand_id
1 'polypeptide(L)'
;MYQLYNGYFLSNYQCEICSENCMDCYNKILCLTCNKNYFLSDGKCFSNSEVITNCKKLVPSQSLCALCDIGFYRDEYGQCKNCIENCNECNTEKTCLSCFTNYFLLANNTQCISYDLLVNCEVKSQSGCLKCLTGFYQQNQFCVTYNLTTFNCSTCGTTGICTSCVEYYILLDSKCYSKSSIENCVEVTNSKCTKCAFWHTPNYSNTSCHTKVVWWVILIVVIFVIIIITLIVFIVLFVSVQINRHYHIKKVQEKTCIFDVRKSNIQFTKTSISDVFVNKNQIKFEGENDEETIPVDKESRELLCVGNFGKNTIKVQFSSKDNTEKYTIRTEPLVISLKKNKAVEFEIFIRPNCSCKIKDKITLFSVNFKSGITKETQINLVAITQISTKLDNEELNEDKKLGEGGFGIVYKGTYKGNEVAIKKLKEMVGNSLLSFFEKEVTMLDKFRSEYIVHFYGAVFIPNKVCMVTEFAPFGSLQDLTNHKPSSDVCIKLRIKMMIDAANA
;
A
#
# COMPACT_ATOMS: atom_id res chain seq x y z
N MET A 1 -123.78 -80.16 -44.01
CA MET A 1 -122.65 -79.62 -43.23
C MET A 1 -121.74 -80.80 -42.90
N TYR A 2 -120.59 -80.93 -43.55
CA TYR A 2 -119.52 -81.82 -43.11
C TYR A 2 -118.24 -81.00 -43.07
N GLN A 3 -117.78 -80.72 -41.86
CA GLN A 3 -116.59 -79.93 -41.54
C GLN A 3 -115.40 -80.91 -41.56
N LEU A 4 -114.39 -80.68 -42.41
CA LEU A 4 -113.16 -81.48 -42.41
C LEU A 4 -112.30 -81.13 -41.18
N TYR A 5 -111.74 -82.14 -40.54
CA TYR A 5 -110.78 -82.01 -39.44
C TYR A 5 -109.41 -81.52 -39.96
N ASN A 6 -108.73 -80.69 -39.17
CA ASN A 6 -107.37 -80.21 -39.46
C ASN A 6 -106.42 -81.37 -39.81
N GLY A 7 -105.55 -81.16 -40.79
CA GLY A 7 -104.64 -82.17 -41.32
C GLY A 7 -105.17 -82.99 -42.50
N TYR A 8 -106.40 -82.73 -42.98
CA TYR A 8 -106.98 -83.41 -44.14
C TYR A 8 -107.57 -82.44 -45.17
N PHE A 9 -107.50 -82.78 -46.46
CA PHE A 9 -108.15 -82.07 -47.57
C PHE A 9 -109.06 -83.03 -48.35
N LEU A 10 -110.12 -82.51 -48.99
CA LEU A 10 -111.11 -83.32 -49.71
C LEU A 10 -110.71 -83.51 -51.18
N SER A 11 -110.57 -84.74 -51.64
CA SER A 11 -110.28 -85.09 -53.04
C SER A 11 -111.17 -86.25 -53.48
N ASN A 12 -111.89 -86.11 -54.61
CA ASN A 12 -112.81 -87.13 -55.14
C ASN A 12 -113.77 -87.75 -54.10
N TYR A 13 -114.35 -86.89 -53.24
CA TYR A 13 -115.27 -87.27 -52.15
C TYR A 13 -114.65 -88.16 -51.05
N GLN A 14 -113.32 -88.26 -50.96
CA GLN A 14 -112.58 -88.88 -49.86
C GLN A 14 -111.62 -87.86 -49.22
N CYS A 15 -111.42 -87.95 -47.89
CA CYS A 15 -110.49 -87.08 -47.17
C CYS A 15 -109.07 -87.67 -47.18
N GLU A 16 -108.11 -86.96 -47.75
CA GLU A 16 -106.69 -87.32 -47.76
C GLU A 16 -105.87 -86.44 -46.80
N ILE A 17 -104.79 -86.97 -46.24
CA ILE A 17 -103.93 -86.30 -45.24
C ILE A 17 -102.95 -85.30 -45.90
N CYS A 18 -102.73 -84.17 -45.24
CA CYS A 18 -101.73 -83.15 -45.58
C CYS A 18 -100.27 -83.64 -45.46
N SER A 19 -99.35 -82.96 -46.16
CA SER A 19 -97.91 -83.24 -46.13
C SER A 19 -97.32 -83.03 -44.73
N GLU A 20 -96.20 -83.70 -44.45
CA GLU A 20 -95.55 -83.68 -43.13
C GLU A 20 -95.25 -82.24 -42.65
N ASN A 21 -95.52 -81.96 -41.37
CA ASN A 21 -95.38 -80.65 -40.72
C ASN A 21 -96.34 -79.54 -41.19
N CYS A 22 -97.29 -79.86 -42.08
CA CYS A 22 -98.38 -78.99 -42.46
C CYS A 22 -99.63 -79.24 -41.62
N MET A 23 -100.20 -78.19 -41.03
CA MET A 23 -101.39 -78.24 -40.20
C MET A 23 -102.67 -78.16 -41.04
N ASP A 24 -102.78 -77.21 -41.95
CA ASP A 24 -103.88 -77.10 -42.92
C ASP A 24 -103.31 -77.00 -44.34
N CYS A 25 -103.83 -77.78 -45.29
CA CYS A 25 -103.36 -77.79 -46.67
C CYS A 25 -104.53 -77.69 -47.66
N TYR A 26 -104.26 -77.10 -48.83
CA TYR A 26 -105.22 -77.07 -49.94
C TYR A 26 -105.18 -78.38 -50.74
N ASN A 27 -103.98 -78.92 -50.93
CA ASN A 27 -103.73 -80.23 -51.51
C ASN A 27 -102.41 -80.78 -50.93
N LYS A 28 -101.98 -81.96 -51.38
CA LYS A 28 -100.76 -82.63 -50.90
C LYS A 28 -99.44 -81.88 -51.16
N ILE A 29 -99.45 -80.78 -51.89
CA ILE A 29 -98.24 -79.98 -52.20
C ILE A 29 -98.28 -78.62 -51.49
N LEU A 30 -99.47 -78.02 -51.38
CA LEU A 30 -99.63 -76.65 -50.93
C LEU A 30 -100.15 -76.59 -49.49
N CYS A 31 -99.25 -76.28 -48.57
CA CYS A 31 -99.56 -76.00 -47.18
C CYS A 31 -100.05 -74.57 -46.98
N LEU A 32 -101.04 -74.38 -46.10
CA LEU A 32 -101.61 -73.08 -45.73
C LEU A 32 -101.16 -72.64 -44.33
N THR A 33 -100.92 -73.57 -43.41
CA THR A 33 -100.46 -73.29 -42.04
C THR A 33 -99.51 -74.39 -41.57
N CYS A 34 -98.40 -74.03 -40.92
CA CYS A 34 -97.38 -74.98 -40.47
C CYS A 34 -97.53 -75.33 -38.99
N ASN A 35 -97.04 -76.51 -38.61
CA ASN A 35 -96.90 -76.90 -37.20
C ASN A 35 -95.98 -75.94 -36.44
N LYS A 36 -96.20 -75.85 -35.12
CA LYS A 36 -95.42 -74.98 -34.21
C LYS A 36 -93.90 -75.26 -34.35
N ASN A 37 -93.10 -74.20 -34.50
CA ASN A 37 -91.64 -74.17 -34.79
C ASN A 37 -91.23 -74.29 -36.27
N TYR A 38 -92.20 -74.32 -37.19
CA TYR A 38 -91.97 -74.19 -38.63
C TYR A 38 -92.67 -72.94 -39.15
N PHE A 39 -92.09 -72.29 -40.15
CA PHE A 39 -92.74 -71.15 -40.83
C PHE A 39 -93.09 -71.53 -42.27
N LEU A 40 -94.19 -70.95 -42.77
CA LEU A 40 -94.69 -71.18 -44.11
C LEU A 40 -93.94 -70.30 -45.11
N SER A 41 -93.30 -70.91 -46.09
CA SER A 41 -92.66 -70.23 -47.21
C SER A 41 -92.94 -71.00 -48.49
N ASP A 42 -93.50 -70.32 -49.49
CA ASP A 42 -93.84 -70.89 -50.81
C ASP A 42 -94.69 -72.18 -50.74
N GLY A 43 -95.65 -72.21 -49.82
CA GLY A 43 -96.54 -73.36 -49.63
C GLY A 43 -95.91 -74.58 -48.96
N LYS A 44 -94.68 -74.47 -48.42
CA LYS A 44 -93.99 -75.52 -47.65
C LYS A 44 -93.52 -74.99 -46.29
N CYS A 45 -93.29 -75.90 -45.35
CA CYS A 45 -92.89 -75.58 -43.97
C CYS A 45 -91.39 -75.86 -43.73
N PHE A 46 -90.63 -74.88 -43.23
CA PHE A 46 -89.18 -74.98 -42.96
C PHE A 46 -88.82 -74.75 -41.48
N SER A 47 -87.75 -75.40 -40.98
CA SER A 47 -87.30 -75.35 -39.58
C SER A 47 -86.35 -74.16 -39.29
N ASN A 48 -86.29 -73.72 -38.03
CA ASN A 48 -85.80 -72.40 -37.63
C ASN A 48 -84.43 -72.39 -36.90
N SER A 49 -83.48 -73.27 -37.25
CA SER A 49 -82.30 -73.56 -36.39
C SER A 49 -81.02 -72.72 -36.57
N GLU A 50 -80.96 -71.70 -37.45
CA GLU A 50 -79.71 -70.94 -37.69
C GLU A 50 -79.75 -69.42 -37.41
N VAL A 51 -80.87 -68.84 -36.94
CA VAL A 51 -81.00 -67.35 -36.77
C VAL A 51 -81.23 -66.88 -35.32
N ILE A 52 -80.97 -67.74 -34.32
CA ILE A 52 -81.31 -67.45 -32.91
C ILE A 52 -80.11 -66.95 -32.08
N THR A 53 -78.88 -67.10 -32.56
CA THR A 53 -77.68 -66.79 -31.76
C THR A 53 -77.49 -65.28 -31.57
N ASN A 54 -77.44 -64.82 -30.31
CA ASN A 54 -77.25 -63.42 -29.88
C ASN A 54 -78.36 -62.45 -30.30
N CYS A 55 -79.57 -62.97 -30.52
CA CYS A 55 -80.76 -62.19 -30.86
C CYS A 55 -81.68 -62.02 -29.65
N LYS A 56 -81.88 -60.77 -29.22
CA LYS A 56 -82.77 -60.39 -28.12
C LYS A 56 -84.26 -60.41 -28.53
N LYS A 57 -84.58 -60.11 -29.80
CA LYS A 57 -85.97 -60.10 -30.31
C LYS A 57 -86.02 -60.44 -31.80
N LEU A 58 -86.89 -61.39 -32.19
CA LEU A 58 -87.08 -61.82 -33.58
C LEU A 58 -88.19 -61.03 -34.30
N VAL A 59 -88.10 -60.97 -35.63
CA VAL A 59 -89.16 -60.44 -36.51
C VAL A 59 -90.26 -61.50 -36.68
N PRO A 60 -91.56 -61.19 -36.48
CA PRO A 60 -92.63 -62.15 -36.73
C PRO A 60 -92.66 -62.64 -38.19
N SER A 61 -92.79 -63.95 -38.39
CA SER A 61 -92.94 -64.60 -39.72
C SER A 61 -91.73 -64.52 -40.67
N GLN A 62 -90.55 -64.13 -40.18
CA GLN A 62 -89.27 -64.15 -40.92
C GLN A 62 -88.14 -64.64 -40.01
N SER A 63 -87.17 -65.39 -40.53
CA SER A 63 -85.97 -65.79 -39.80
C SER A 63 -84.95 -64.63 -39.77
N LEU A 64 -85.30 -63.51 -39.15
CA LEU A 64 -84.46 -62.32 -39.00
C LEU A 64 -84.51 -61.79 -37.56
N CYS A 65 -83.39 -61.28 -37.06
CA CYS A 65 -83.34 -60.61 -35.78
C CYS A 65 -83.79 -59.14 -35.88
N ALA A 66 -84.69 -58.70 -35.01
CA ALA A 66 -85.12 -57.32 -34.89
C ALA A 66 -84.22 -56.50 -33.93
N LEU A 67 -83.72 -57.13 -32.86
CA LEU A 67 -82.87 -56.49 -31.85
C LEU A 67 -81.83 -57.50 -31.35
N CYS A 68 -80.55 -57.15 -31.43
CA CYS A 68 -79.44 -57.98 -30.97
C CYS A 68 -79.16 -57.81 -29.47
N ASP A 69 -78.43 -58.76 -28.87
CA ASP A 69 -77.90 -58.65 -27.52
C ASP A 69 -76.80 -57.58 -27.41
N ILE A 70 -76.49 -57.15 -26.18
CA ILE A 70 -75.44 -56.17 -25.89
C ILE A 70 -74.09 -56.68 -26.43
N GLY A 71 -73.30 -55.81 -27.07
CA GLY A 71 -72.07 -56.18 -27.76
C GLY A 71 -72.26 -56.71 -29.18
N PHE A 72 -73.49 -56.73 -29.70
CA PHE A 72 -73.80 -57.12 -31.08
C PHE A 72 -74.66 -56.07 -31.79
N TYR A 73 -74.45 -55.91 -33.10
CA TYR A 73 -75.30 -55.11 -33.96
C TYR A 73 -75.92 -55.95 -35.07
N ARG A 74 -77.06 -55.49 -35.58
CA ARG A 74 -77.78 -56.16 -36.67
C ARG A 74 -77.19 -55.74 -38.01
N ASP A 75 -76.77 -56.71 -38.82
CA ASP A 75 -76.31 -56.47 -40.19
C ASP A 75 -77.48 -56.31 -41.18
N GLU A 76 -77.15 -56.00 -42.43
CA GLU A 76 -78.12 -55.83 -43.53
C GLU A 76 -78.96 -57.09 -43.83
N TYR A 77 -78.46 -58.27 -43.44
CA TYR A 77 -79.14 -59.56 -43.57
C TYR A 77 -79.92 -59.96 -42.32
N GLY A 78 -80.02 -59.08 -41.32
CA GLY A 78 -80.73 -59.33 -40.07
C GLY A 78 -80.07 -60.34 -39.13
N GLN A 79 -78.76 -60.55 -39.26
CA GLN A 79 -77.95 -61.34 -38.33
C GLN A 79 -77.25 -60.43 -37.32
N CYS A 80 -77.00 -60.94 -36.11
CA CYS A 80 -76.28 -60.23 -35.07
C CYS A 80 -74.77 -60.50 -35.17
N LYS A 81 -73.99 -59.46 -35.50
CA LYS A 81 -72.52 -59.50 -35.59
C LYS A 81 -71.90 -58.77 -34.39
N ASN A 82 -70.68 -59.17 -34.01
CA ASN A 82 -69.95 -58.57 -32.89
C ASN A 82 -69.66 -57.08 -33.15
N CYS A 83 -69.78 -56.26 -32.10
CA CYS A 83 -69.18 -54.94 -32.05
C CYS A 83 -67.64 -55.02 -32.01
N ILE A 84 -66.97 -53.88 -32.19
CA ILE A 84 -65.53 -53.76 -31.93
C ILE A 84 -65.20 -54.13 -30.48
N GLU A 85 -63.95 -54.51 -30.24
CA GLU A 85 -63.49 -54.92 -28.91
C GLU A 85 -63.76 -53.84 -27.85
N ASN A 86 -64.22 -54.27 -26.68
CA ASN A 86 -64.56 -53.43 -25.53
C ASN A 86 -65.74 -52.45 -25.75
N CYS A 87 -66.50 -52.61 -26.84
CA CYS A 87 -67.70 -51.82 -27.11
C CYS A 87 -68.98 -52.48 -26.57
N ASN A 88 -69.76 -51.69 -25.82
CA ASN A 88 -71.03 -52.10 -25.23
C ASN A 88 -72.20 -51.99 -26.23
N GLU A 89 -72.30 -50.87 -26.95
CA GLU A 89 -73.34 -50.63 -27.96
C GLU A 89 -72.74 -50.13 -29.26
N CYS A 90 -73.12 -50.74 -30.38
CA CYS A 90 -72.68 -50.31 -31.71
C CYS A 90 -73.78 -50.47 -32.75
N ASN A 91 -73.64 -49.74 -33.86
CA ASN A 91 -74.52 -49.86 -35.03
C ASN A 91 -73.81 -50.44 -36.27
N THR A 92 -72.47 -50.47 -36.25
CA THR A 92 -71.63 -50.97 -37.35
C THR A 92 -70.44 -51.73 -36.81
N GLU A 93 -69.76 -52.51 -37.65
CA GLU A 93 -68.52 -53.21 -37.31
C GLU A 93 -67.33 -52.29 -36.98
N LYS A 94 -67.40 -50.98 -37.28
CA LYS A 94 -66.25 -50.06 -37.13
C LYS A 94 -66.45 -48.95 -36.10
N THR A 95 -67.67 -48.72 -35.64
CA THR A 95 -67.99 -47.59 -34.77
C THR A 95 -68.70 -48.05 -33.52
N CYS A 96 -68.28 -47.53 -32.38
CA CYS A 96 -68.90 -47.75 -31.09
C CYS A 96 -69.68 -46.52 -30.62
N LEU A 97 -70.81 -46.74 -29.95
CA LEU A 97 -71.63 -45.70 -29.33
C LEU A 97 -71.33 -45.55 -27.84
N SER A 98 -71.10 -46.66 -27.15
CA SER A 98 -70.75 -46.69 -25.72
C SER A 98 -69.80 -47.84 -25.42
N CYS A 99 -68.82 -47.61 -24.54
CA CYS A 99 -67.82 -48.60 -24.16
C CYS A 99 -68.23 -49.35 -22.88
N PHE A 100 -67.69 -50.56 -22.67
CA PHE A 100 -67.85 -51.26 -21.39
C PHE A 100 -67.22 -50.47 -20.23
N THR A 101 -67.58 -50.83 -19.00
CA THR A 101 -67.04 -50.22 -17.79
C THR A 101 -65.51 -50.30 -17.78
N ASN A 102 -64.86 -49.21 -17.35
CA ASN A 102 -63.41 -48.98 -17.37
C ASN A 102 -62.77 -48.65 -18.73
N TYR A 103 -63.58 -48.44 -19.77
CA TYR A 103 -63.13 -47.94 -21.07
C TYR A 103 -63.78 -46.60 -21.41
N PHE A 104 -63.10 -45.77 -22.18
CA PHE A 104 -63.65 -44.55 -22.78
C PHE A 104 -63.63 -44.61 -24.29
N LEU A 105 -64.58 -43.90 -24.90
CA LEU A 105 -64.69 -43.79 -26.34
C LEU A 105 -63.77 -42.70 -26.87
N LEU A 106 -62.91 -43.05 -27.83
CA LEU A 106 -62.13 -42.07 -28.58
C LEU A 106 -63.06 -41.12 -29.35
N ALA A 107 -62.65 -39.87 -29.53
CA ALA A 107 -63.46 -38.83 -30.18
C ALA A 107 -63.88 -39.17 -31.63
N ASN A 108 -63.19 -40.11 -32.28
CA ASN A 108 -63.53 -40.61 -33.61
C ASN A 108 -64.51 -41.81 -33.59
N ASN A 109 -64.95 -42.24 -32.41
CA ASN A 109 -65.85 -43.36 -32.16
C ASN A 109 -65.38 -44.74 -32.66
N THR A 110 -64.11 -44.91 -33.03
CA THR A 110 -63.64 -46.16 -33.66
C THR A 110 -63.09 -47.18 -32.68
N GLN A 111 -62.83 -46.79 -31.42
CA GLN A 111 -62.14 -47.62 -30.44
C GLN A 111 -62.52 -47.24 -29.01
N CYS A 112 -62.61 -48.26 -28.15
CA CYS A 112 -62.77 -48.13 -26.71
C CYS A 112 -61.44 -48.38 -26.01
N ILE A 113 -60.91 -47.37 -25.32
CA ILE A 113 -59.58 -47.40 -24.70
C ILE A 113 -59.70 -47.54 -23.18
N SER A 114 -58.85 -48.37 -22.56
CA SER A 114 -58.83 -48.53 -21.10
C SER A 114 -58.51 -47.21 -20.38
N TYR A 115 -59.20 -46.96 -19.28
CA TYR A 115 -58.89 -45.87 -18.34
C TYR A 115 -57.47 -45.90 -17.79
N ASP A 116 -56.77 -47.04 -17.85
CA ASP A 116 -55.36 -47.14 -17.43
C ASP A 116 -54.43 -46.25 -18.26
N LEU A 117 -54.81 -45.93 -19.49
CA LEU A 117 -54.05 -45.06 -20.39
C LEU A 117 -54.26 -43.56 -20.10
N LEU A 118 -55.24 -43.19 -19.26
CA LEU A 118 -55.44 -41.81 -18.82
C LEU A 118 -54.51 -41.46 -17.65
N VAL A 119 -53.21 -41.45 -17.92
CA VAL A 119 -52.17 -41.06 -16.97
C VAL A 119 -52.29 -39.56 -16.66
N ASN A 120 -52.05 -39.18 -15.41
CA ASN A 120 -52.14 -37.79 -14.92
C ASN A 120 -53.56 -37.17 -14.98
N CYS A 121 -54.59 -38.01 -15.10
CA CYS A 121 -55.98 -37.60 -15.04
C CYS A 121 -56.54 -37.71 -13.61
N GLU A 122 -57.10 -36.62 -13.10
CA GLU A 122 -57.77 -36.54 -11.79
C GLU A 122 -59.21 -37.08 -11.88
N VAL A 123 -59.94 -36.75 -12.95
CA VAL A 123 -61.35 -37.15 -13.14
C VAL A 123 -61.54 -37.80 -14.52
N LYS A 124 -61.84 -39.11 -14.53
CA LYS A 124 -62.04 -39.91 -15.75
C LYS A 124 -63.53 -40.00 -16.13
N SER A 125 -63.84 -40.03 -17.43
CA SER A 125 -65.20 -40.15 -17.97
C SER A 125 -65.26 -41.03 -19.22
N GLN A 126 -66.45 -41.41 -19.66
CA GLN A 126 -66.70 -42.18 -20.89
C GLN A 126 -66.18 -41.48 -22.18
N SER A 127 -65.80 -40.21 -22.11
CA SER A 127 -65.21 -39.44 -23.23
C SER A 127 -63.74 -39.09 -23.02
N GLY A 128 -63.07 -39.74 -22.06
CA GLY A 128 -61.67 -39.50 -21.69
C GLY A 128 -61.52 -38.70 -20.40
N CYS A 129 -60.41 -37.99 -20.25
CA CYS A 129 -60.15 -37.20 -19.04
C CYS A 129 -60.92 -35.88 -19.02
N LEU A 130 -61.60 -35.56 -17.91
CA LEU A 130 -62.31 -34.29 -17.68
C LEU A 130 -61.49 -33.27 -16.90
N LYS A 131 -60.59 -33.72 -16.02
CA LYS A 131 -59.77 -32.84 -15.18
C LYS A 131 -58.39 -33.47 -14.98
N CYS A 132 -57.33 -32.71 -15.26
CA CYS A 132 -55.95 -33.14 -15.10
C CYS A 132 -55.40 -32.79 -13.72
N LEU A 133 -54.40 -33.57 -13.25
CA LEU A 133 -53.63 -33.23 -12.06
C LEU A 133 -52.90 -31.89 -12.24
N THR A 134 -52.61 -31.21 -11.12
CA THR A 134 -51.90 -29.92 -11.11
C THR A 134 -50.58 -29.99 -11.90
N GLY A 135 -50.41 -29.12 -12.89
CA GLY A 135 -49.23 -29.09 -13.77
C GLY A 135 -49.44 -29.70 -15.17
N PHE A 136 -50.61 -30.28 -15.45
CA PHE A 136 -50.99 -30.84 -16.74
C PHE A 136 -52.27 -30.17 -17.25
N TYR A 137 -52.49 -30.15 -18.58
CA TYR A 137 -53.72 -29.64 -19.19
C TYR A 137 -54.32 -30.64 -20.18
N GLN A 138 -55.61 -30.54 -20.42
CA GLN A 138 -56.35 -31.49 -21.27
C GLN A 138 -56.13 -31.16 -22.76
N GLN A 139 -55.67 -32.15 -23.53
CA GLN A 139 -55.57 -32.10 -24.99
C GLN A 139 -56.06 -33.42 -25.58
N ASN A 140 -57.04 -33.35 -26.50
CA ASN A 140 -57.59 -34.49 -27.25
C ASN A 140 -57.96 -35.71 -26.37
N GLN A 141 -58.73 -35.49 -25.30
CA GLN A 141 -59.19 -36.51 -24.33
C GLN A 141 -58.12 -37.02 -23.33
N PHE A 142 -56.86 -36.58 -23.46
CA PHE A 142 -55.74 -36.93 -22.57
C PHE A 142 -55.19 -35.71 -21.82
N CYS A 143 -54.36 -35.93 -20.80
CA CYS A 143 -53.64 -34.88 -20.08
C CYS A 143 -52.18 -34.83 -20.55
N VAL A 144 -51.75 -33.65 -21.00
CA VAL A 144 -50.41 -33.42 -21.54
C VAL A 144 -49.69 -32.31 -20.76
N THR A 145 -48.37 -32.30 -20.82
CA THR A 145 -47.54 -31.22 -20.27
C THR A 145 -47.39 -30.07 -21.26
N TYR A 146 -47.05 -28.88 -20.77
CA TYR A 146 -46.58 -27.78 -21.61
C TYR A 146 -45.36 -28.23 -22.44
N ASN A 147 -45.27 -27.75 -23.68
CA ASN A 147 -44.19 -28.04 -24.63
C ASN A 147 -42.80 -27.70 -24.04
N LEU A 148 -41.77 -28.42 -24.48
CA LEU A 148 -40.39 -28.52 -23.96
C LEU A 148 -39.55 -27.23 -23.89
N THR A 149 -40.13 -26.03 -23.92
CA THR A 149 -39.40 -24.74 -24.02
C THR A 149 -39.43 -23.86 -22.77
N THR A 150 -40.09 -24.27 -21.67
CA THR A 150 -40.15 -23.50 -20.42
C THR A 150 -39.49 -24.24 -19.25
N PHE A 151 -38.24 -24.68 -19.42
CA PHE A 151 -37.44 -25.13 -18.29
C PHE A 151 -37.01 -23.91 -17.46
N ASN A 152 -37.18 -23.97 -16.13
CA ASN A 152 -36.77 -22.94 -15.16
C ASN A 152 -37.55 -21.61 -15.15
N CYS A 153 -38.78 -21.62 -15.68
CA CYS A 153 -39.71 -20.48 -15.56
C CYS A 153 -40.57 -20.58 -14.29
N SER A 154 -40.65 -19.52 -13.49
CA SER A 154 -41.48 -19.47 -12.27
C SER A 154 -42.91 -18.99 -12.53
N THR A 155 -43.13 -18.06 -13.47
CA THR A 155 -44.47 -17.62 -13.88
C THR A 155 -44.57 -17.49 -15.40
N CYS A 156 -45.62 -18.07 -15.98
CA CYS A 156 -45.91 -17.98 -17.42
C CYS A 156 -47.14 -17.09 -17.67
N GLY A 157 -47.10 -16.30 -18.75
CA GLY A 157 -48.26 -15.57 -19.26
C GLY A 157 -49.26 -16.48 -19.99
N THR A 158 -50.41 -15.91 -20.37
CA THR A 158 -51.54 -16.62 -21.01
C THR A 158 -51.21 -17.33 -22.34
N THR A 159 -50.10 -16.98 -22.97
CA THR A 159 -49.62 -17.53 -24.25
C THR A 159 -48.40 -18.44 -24.13
N GLY A 160 -47.98 -18.81 -22.90
CA GLY A 160 -46.79 -19.65 -22.67
C GLY A 160 -45.46 -18.89 -22.68
N ILE A 161 -45.48 -17.55 -22.63
CA ILE A 161 -44.30 -16.70 -22.54
C ILE A 161 -43.85 -16.60 -21.08
N CYS A 162 -42.58 -16.88 -20.80
CA CYS A 162 -42.04 -16.77 -19.44
C CYS A 162 -41.92 -15.30 -19.01
N THR A 163 -42.50 -14.94 -17.87
CA THR A 163 -42.46 -13.57 -17.32
C THR A 163 -41.53 -13.43 -16.12
N SER A 164 -41.20 -14.54 -15.45
CA SER A 164 -40.23 -14.59 -14.36
C SER A 164 -39.56 -15.96 -14.32
N CYS A 165 -38.27 -15.99 -13.98
CA CYS A 165 -37.47 -17.19 -13.84
C CYS A 165 -37.40 -17.67 -12.39
N VAL A 166 -37.00 -18.92 -12.19
CA VAL A 166 -36.65 -19.48 -10.87
C VAL A 166 -35.37 -18.81 -10.34
N GLU A 167 -35.12 -18.86 -9.03
CA GLU A 167 -33.89 -18.34 -8.43
C GLU A 167 -32.63 -18.81 -9.18
N TYR A 168 -31.64 -17.92 -9.30
CA TYR A 168 -30.39 -18.13 -10.07
C TYR A 168 -30.53 -18.17 -11.60
N TYR A 169 -31.68 -17.81 -12.16
CA TYR A 169 -31.87 -17.66 -13.61
C TYR A 169 -32.22 -16.22 -13.99
N ILE A 170 -31.75 -15.80 -15.16
CA ILE A 170 -31.93 -14.45 -15.73
C ILE A 170 -32.86 -14.55 -16.94
N LEU A 171 -33.83 -13.64 -17.03
CA LEU A 171 -34.77 -13.59 -18.14
C LEU A 171 -34.17 -12.79 -19.31
N LEU A 172 -33.94 -13.46 -20.43
CA LEU A 172 -33.53 -12.86 -21.71
C LEU A 172 -34.46 -13.37 -22.80
N ASP A 173 -35.08 -12.44 -23.55
CA ASP A 173 -35.96 -12.76 -24.69
C ASP A 173 -37.00 -13.84 -24.37
N SER A 174 -37.66 -13.70 -23.22
CA SER A 174 -38.68 -14.62 -22.71
C SER A 174 -38.19 -16.06 -22.40
N LYS A 175 -36.88 -16.25 -22.24
CA LYS A 175 -36.23 -17.50 -21.82
C LYS A 175 -35.36 -17.29 -20.59
N CYS A 176 -35.25 -18.32 -19.77
CA CYS A 176 -34.48 -18.31 -18.53
C CYS A 176 -33.10 -18.94 -18.74
N TYR A 177 -32.06 -18.12 -18.64
CA TYR A 177 -30.66 -18.56 -18.73
C TYR A 177 -30.07 -18.69 -17.34
N SER A 178 -29.27 -19.74 -17.11
CA SER A 178 -28.59 -19.91 -15.82
C SER A 178 -27.63 -18.75 -15.57
N LYS A 179 -27.50 -18.33 -14.32
CA LYS A 179 -26.45 -17.39 -13.88
C LYS A 179 -25.07 -17.77 -14.42
N SER A 180 -24.74 -19.06 -14.47
CA SER A 180 -23.45 -19.55 -14.98
C SER A 180 -23.23 -19.26 -16.48
N SER A 181 -24.31 -19.01 -17.23
CA SER A 181 -24.25 -18.64 -18.65
C SER A 181 -24.01 -17.15 -18.87
N ILE A 182 -24.18 -16.32 -17.83
CA ILE A 182 -23.90 -14.88 -17.90
C ILE A 182 -22.56 -14.61 -17.23
N GLU A 183 -21.54 -14.37 -18.06
CA GLU A 183 -20.19 -14.09 -17.58
C GLU A 183 -20.17 -12.93 -16.59
N ASN A 184 -19.40 -13.12 -15.52
CA ASN A 184 -19.17 -12.13 -14.48
C ASN A 184 -20.43 -11.71 -13.69
N CYS A 185 -21.57 -12.40 -13.81
CA CYS A 185 -22.71 -12.16 -12.92
C CYS A 185 -22.56 -12.88 -11.58
N VAL A 186 -22.58 -12.14 -10.47
CA VAL A 186 -22.37 -12.65 -9.11
C VAL A 186 -23.67 -12.77 -8.34
N GLU A 187 -24.67 -11.94 -8.61
CA GLU A 187 -25.94 -11.93 -7.87
C GLU A 187 -27.11 -11.69 -8.81
N VAL A 188 -28.17 -12.48 -8.65
CA VAL A 188 -29.38 -12.43 -9.48
C VAL A 188 -30.57 -12.21 -8.57
N THR A 189 -31.34 -11.14 -8.80
CA THR A 189 -32.60 -10.88 -8.12
C THR A 189 -33.66 -10.45 -9.12
N ASN A 190 -34.91 -10.88 -8.92
CA ASN A 190 -36.04 -10.61 -9.84
C ASN A 190 -35.73 -10.95 -11.31
N SER A 191 -35.10 -12.11 -11.55
CA SER A 191 -34.69 -12.56 -12.88
C SER A 191 -33.70 -11.64 -13.61
N LYS A 192 -32.97 -10.78 -12.88
CA LYS A 192 -31.98 -9.82 -13.41
C LYS A 192 -30.66 -9.91 -12.65
N CYS A 193 -29.55 -9.67 -13.34
CA CYS A 193 -28.22 -9.60 -12.73
C CYS A 193 -28.02 -8.26 -12.03
N THR A 194 -27.96 -8.26 -10.70
CA THR A 194 -27.87 -7.04 -9.89
C THR A 194 -26.45 -6.74 -9.39
N LYS A 195 -25.59 -7.76 -9.33
CA LYS A 195 -24.19 -7.60 -8.96
C LYS A 195 -23.29 -8.38 -9.90
N CYS A 196 -22.23 -7.73 -10.35
CA CYS A 196 -21.21 -8.32 -11.20
C CYS A 196 -19.91 -8.55 -10.43
N ALA A 197 -19.01 -9.33 -11.00
CA ALA A 197 -17.68 -9.59 -10.49
C ALA A 197 -16.85 -8.30 -10.44
N PHE A 198 -15.76 -8.35 -9.67
CA PHE A 198 -14.82 -7.23 -9.54
C PHE A 198 -14.38 -6.76 -10.94
N TRP A 199 -14.44 -5.46 -11.21
CA TRP A 199 -14.22 -4.79 -12.52
C TRP A 199 -15.41 -4.81 -13.50
N HIS A 200 -16.59 -5.26 -13.09
CA HIS A 200 -17.77 -5.24 -13.94
C HIS A 200 -18.97 -4.57 -13.27
N THR A 201 -19.85 -3.96 -14.06
CA THR A 201 -21.14 -3.42 -13.62
C THR A 201 -22.28 -3.90 -14.50
N PRO A 202 -23.51 -4.07 -13.96
CA PRO A 202 -24.66 -4.44 -14.77
C PRO A 202 -24.93 -3.39 -15.86
N ASN A 203 -25.33 -3.85 -17.04
CA ASN A 203 -25.84 -2.98 -18.09
C ASN A 203 -27.18 -2.34 -17.67
N TYR A 204 -27.66 -1.35 -18.43
CA TYR A 204 -28.91 -0.63 -18.10
C TYR A 204 -30.13 -1.55 -17.91
N SER A 205 -30.18 -2.67 -18.65
CA SER A 205 -31.26 -3.66 -18.57
C SER A 205 -31.06 -4.71 -17.47
N ASN A 206 -29.93 -4.70 -16.75
CA ASN A 206 -29.49 -5.69 -15.77
C ASN A 206 -29.51 -7.14 -16.29
N THR A 207 -29.13 -7.33 -17.55
CA THR A 207 -29.07 -8.64 -18.23
C THR A 207 -27.66 -9.11 -18.54
N SER A 208 -26.66 -8.21 -18.53
CA SER A 208 -25.25 -8.55 -18.74
C SER A 208 -24.32 -7.61 -17.96
N CYS A 209 -23.05 -8.02 -17.78
CA CYS A 209 -22.04 -7.29 -17.02
C CYS A 209 -20.96 -6.71 -17.96
N HIS A 210 -20.81 -5.38 -17.98
CA HIS A 210 -19.77 -4.70 -18.77
C HIS A 210 -18.61 -4.25 -17.89
N THR A 211 -17.41 -4.16 -18.48
CA THR A 211 -16.20 -3.76 -17.75
C THR A 211 -16.27 -2.30 -17.30
N LYS A 212 -15.94 -2.05 -16.03
CA LYS A 212 -15.80 -0.72 -15.44
C LYS A 212 -14.48 -0.61 -14.69
N VAL A 213 -13.66 0.36 -15.09
CA VAL A 213 -12.36 0.60 -14.48
C VAL A 213 -12.51 1.12 -13.05
N VAL A 214 -11.79 0.49 -12.12
CA VAL A 214 -11.82 0.80 -10.69
C VAL A 214 -10.61 1.68 -10.34
N TRP A 215 -10.74 2.99 -10.54
CA TRP A 215 -9.65 3.97 -10.42
C TRP A 215 -8.89 3.97 -9.08
N TRP A 216 -9.55 3.67 -7.97
CA TRP A 216 -8.91 3.65 -6.65
C TRP A 216 -7.88 2.52 -6.50
N VAL A 217 -8.03 1.41 -7.24
CA VAL A 217 -7.05 0.31 -7.24
C VAL A 217 -5.75 0.76 -7.93
N ILE A 218 -5.87 1.49 -9.04
CA ILE A 218 -4.72 2.07 -9.75
C ILE A 218 -4.00 3.09 -8.85
N LEU A 219 -4.77 3.92 -8.12
CA LEU A 219 -4.20 4.88 -7.17
C LEU A 219 -3.39 4.19 -6.06
N ILE A 220 -3.87 3.07 -5.51
CA ILE A 220 -3.13 2.30 -4.50
C ILE A 220 -1.81 1.76 -5.08
N VAL A 221 -1.83 1.24 -6.32
CA VAL A 221 -0.61 0.74 -6.98
C VAL A 221 0.41 1.87 -7.19
N VAL A 222 -0.03 3.06 -7.61
CA VAL A 222 0.85 4.23 -7.78
C VAL A 222 1.44 4.68 -6.45
N ILE A 223 0.63 4.75 -5.38
CA ILE A 223 1.11 5.11 -4.04
C ILE A 223 2.13 4.09 -3.54
N PHE A 224 1.89 2.79 -3.75
CA PHE A 224 2.81 1.73 -3.36
C PHE A 224 4.16 1.83 -4.09
N VAL A 225 4.14 2.14 -5.39
CA VAL A 225 5.36 2.38 -6.18
C VAL A 225 6.12 3.61 -5.67
N ILE A 226 5.42 4.70 -5.34
CA ILE A 226 6.04 5.90 -4.76
C ILE A 226 6.71 5.56 -3.41
N ILE A 227 6.04 4.81 -2.54
CA ILE A 227 6.60 4.38 -1.25
C ILE A 227 7.90 3.57 -1.46
N ILE A 228 7.90 2.61 -2.40
CA ILE A 228 9.10 1.83 -2.72
C ILE A 228 10.23 2.74 -3.20
N ILE A 229 9.97 3.68 -4.10
CA ILE A 229 10.97 4.61 -4.63
C ILE A 229 11.54 5.48 -3.50
N THR A 230 10.70 6.03 -2.62
CA THR A 230 11.16 6.85 -1.48
C THR A 230 12.04 6.05 -0.52
N LEU A 231 11.70 4.78 -0.28
CA LEU A 231 12.46 3.89 0.59
C LEU A 231 13.83 3.55 -0.02
N ILE A 232 13.89 3.30 -1.33
CA ILE A 232 15.16 3.09 -2.06
C ILE A 232 16.04 4.34 -1.97
N VAL A 233 15.48 5.54 -2.23
CA VAL A 233 16.23 6.81 -2.12
C VAL A 233 16.78 6.99 -0.70
N PHE A 234 15.97 6.72 0.33
CA PHE A 234 16.42 6.82 1.71
C PHE A 234 17.57 5.85 2.02
N ILE A 235 17.49 4.60 1.55
CA ILE A 235 18.57 3.61 1.71
C ILE A 235 19.85 4.09 1.01
N VAL A 236 19.75 4.59 -0.23
CA VAL A 236 20.91 5.09 -0.99
C VAL A 236 21.57 6.28 -0.26
N LEU A 237 20.77 7.23 0.24
CA LEU A 237 21.27 8.36 1.01
C LEU A 237 21.95 7.90 2.30
N PHE A 238 21.33 6.98 3.04
CA PHE A 238 21.89 6.43 4.27
C PHE A 238 23.23 5.73 4.02
N VAL A 239 23.31 4.87 3.00
CA VAL A 239 24.53 4.17 2.61
C VAL A 239 25.60 5.17 2.17
N SER A 240 25.25 6.18 1.36
CA SER A 240 26.18 7.24 0.94
C SER A 240 26.77 7.99 2.13
N VAL A 241 25.94 8.38 3.11
CA VAL A 241 26.41 9.02 4.35
C VAL A 241 27.34 8.10 5.13
N GLN A 242 27.02 6.82 5.25
CA GLN A 242 27.87 5.85 5.94
C GLN A 242 29.21 5.64 5.24
N ILE A 243 29.21 5.49 3.91
CA ILE A 243 30.42 5.39 3.10
C ILE A 243 31.26 6.65 3.24
N ASN A 244 30.64 7.83 3.15
CA ASN A 244 31.38 9.10 3.26
C ASN A 244 31.98 9.28 4.66
N ARG A 245 31.24 8.93 5.74
CA ARG A 245 31.79 8.92 7.10
C ARG A 245 32.98 7.96 7.22
N HIS A 246 32.85 6.75 6.68
CA HIS A 246 33.92 5.75 6.72
C HIS A 246 35.14 6.20 5.90
N TYR A 247 34.93 6.83 4.74
CA TYR A 247 35.97 7.42 3.91
C TYR A 247 36.68 8.58 4.62
N HIS A 248 35.93 9.50 5.24
CA HIS A 248 36.49 10.59 6.03
C HIS A 248 37.34 10.06 7.20
N ILE A 249 36.87 9.04 7.93
CA ILE A 249 37.63 8.42 9.03
C ILE A 249 38.93 7.79 8.50
N LYS A 250 38.87 7.04 7.39
CA LYS A 250 40.06 6.45 6.77
C LYS A 250 41.05 7.53 6.30
N LYS A 251 40.57 8.59 5.65
CA LYS A 251 41.40 9.70 5.19
C LYS A 251 42.07 10.45 6.34
N VAL A 252 41.38 10.60 7.49
CA VAL A 252 42.00 11.14 8.71
C VAL A 252 43.07 10.18 9.23
N GLN A 253 42.78 8.87 9.27
CA GLN A 253 43.76 7.85 9.72
C GLN A 253 45.00 7.75 8.82
N GLU A 254 44.87 7.95 7.51
CA GLU A 254 45.98 7.97 6.55
C GLU A 254 46.85 9.22 6.71
N LYS A 255 46.26 10.35 7.08
CA LYS A 255 46.99 11.60 7.36
C LYS A 255 47.62 11.63 8.75
N THR A 256 47.02 10.95 9.73
CA THR A 256 47.54 10.91 11.11
C THR A 256 48.55 9.78 11.24
N CYS A 257 49.77 10.10 11.67
CA CYS A 257 50.83 9.11 11.89
C CYS A 257 50.53 8.24 13.13
N ILE A 258 49.66 7.23 12.99
CA ILE A 258 49.41 6.22 14.02
C ILE A 258 50.40 5.08 13.86
N PHE A 259 51.16 4.77 14.90
CA PHE A 259 52.19 3.73 14.88
C PHE A 259 52.08 2.78 16.08
N ASP A 260 52.72 1.60 15.97
CA ASP A 260 52.83 0.66 17.08
C ASP A 260 53.94 1.09 18.02
N VAL A 261 53.61 1.30 19.29
CA VAL A 261 54.58 1.81 20.27
C VAL A 261 55.78 0.88 20.41
N ARG A 262 55.55 -0.44 20.34
CA ARG A 262 56.60 -1.46 20.48
C ARG A 262 57.55 -1.54 19.28
N LYS A 263 57.16 -0.95 18.15
CA LYS A 263 57.97 -0.91 16.92
C LYS A 263 58.63 0.46 16.72
N SER A 264 58.46 1.38 17.66
CA SER A 264 59.04 2.73 17.61
C SER A 264 60.22 2.84 18.56
N ASN A 265 61.20 3.68 18.19
CA ASN A 265 62.33 4.04 19.07
C ASN A 265 61.99 5.19 20.03
N ILE A 266 60.71 5.60 20.09
CA ILE A 266 60.26 6.73 20.90
C ILE A 266 60.12 6.25 22.35
N GLN A 267 60.78 6.95 23.26
CA GLN A 267 60.63 6.73 24.69
C GLN A 267 59.36 7.39 25.20
N PHE A 268 58.54 6.63 25.92
CA PHE A 268 57.27 7.08 26.46
C PHE A 268 57.34 7.14 27.98
N THR A 269 56.86 8.23 28.55
CA THR A 269 56.73 8.45 29.99
C THR A 269 55.27 8.39 30.41
N LYS A 270 55.01 7.81 31.58
CA LYS A 270 53.66 7.63 32.11
C LYS A 270 53.08 8.98 32.54
N THR A 271 51.85 9.27 32.16
CA THR A 271 51.12 10.46 32.67
C THR A 271 50.42 10.17 34.00
N SER A 272 49.77 11.19 34.58
CA SER A 272 48.85 10.99 35.72
C SER A 272 47.71 10.01 35.40
N ILE A 273 47.40 9.84 34.11
CA ILE A 273 46.47 8.82 33.62
C ILE A 273 47.23 7.51 33.44
N SER A 274 46.85 6.46 34.17
CA SER A 274 47.53 5.16 34.16
C SER A 274 47.76 4.55 32.78
N ASP A 275 46.84 4.82 31.85
CA ASP A 275 46.72 4.14 30.57
C ASP A 275 47.28 4.97 29.39
N VAL A 276 47.64 6.24 29.64
CA VAL A 276 48.10 7.19 28.63
C VAL A 276 49.52 7.62 28.92
N PHE A 277 50.36 7.55 27.90
CA PHE A 277 51.76 7.90 27.97
C PHE A 277 52.09 8.93 26.90
N VAL A 278 53.10 9.75 27.17
CA VAL A 278 53.56 10.81 26.26
C VAL A 278 55.07 10.73 26.09
N ASN A 279 55.59 11.15 24.93
CA ASN A 279 57.04 11.19 24.73
C ASN A 279 57.73 12.31 25.52
N LYS A 280 57.01 13.41 25.78
CA LYS A 280 57.50 14.57 26.53
C LYS A 280 56.43 15.02 27.53
N ASN A 281 56.83 15.39 28.75
CA ASN A 281 55.94 15.96 29.77
C ASN A 281 55.87 17.50 29.74
N GLN A 282 56.70 18.11 28.89
CA GLN A 282 56.75 19.53 28.62
C GLN A 282 56.89 19.74 27.11
N ILE A 283 56.03 20.58 26.57
CA ILE A 283 56.07 21.07 25.20
C ILE A 283 56.82 22.40 25.27
N LYS A 284 58.07 22.40 24.81
CA LYS A 284 58.89 23.60 24.67
C LYS A 284 58.90 23.97 23.20
N PHE A 285 58.43 25.17 22.86
CA PHE A 285 58.53 25.69 21.51
C PHE A 285 59.86 26.42 21.32
N GLU A 286 60.57 26.04 20.28
CA GLU A 286 61.84 26.62 19.84
C GLU A 286 61.64 27.18 18.43
N GLY A 287 62.40 28.23 18.10
CA GLY A 287 62.35 28.88 16.79
C GLY A 287 63.01 28.03 15.70
N GLU A 288 62.99 28.54 14.48
CA GLU A 288 63.74 27.94 13.37
C GLU A 288 65.25 27.99 13.68
N ASN A 289 66.00 26.95 13.31
CA ASN A 289 67.45 26.83 13.57
C ASN A 289 67.85 26.79 15.07
N ASP A 290 67.04 26.16 15.91
CA ASP A 290 67.29 26.00 17.36
C ASP A 290 67.40 27.34 18.12
N GLU A 291 66.78 28.40 17.59
CA GLU A 291 66.62 29.65 18.33
C GLU A 291 65.78 29.43 19.59
N GLU A 292 66.18 30.00 20.72
CA GLU A 292 65.41 29.90 21.97
C GLU A 292 64.06 30.63 21.92
N THR A 293 63.83 31.43 20.86
CA THR A 293 62.67 32.31 20.73
C THR A 293 61.81 32.02 19.51
N ILE A 294 60.49 32.09 19.66
CA ILE A 294 59.52 31.98 18.58
C ILE A 294 59.00 33.34 18.11
N PRO A 295 58.62 33.48 16.83
CA PRO A 295 58.07 34.73 16.31
C PRO A 295 56.72 35.10 16.93
N VAL A 296 56.47 36.40 17.11
CA VAL A 296 55.15 36.95 17.44
C VAL A 296 54.27 36.96 16.18
N ASP A 297 52.97 36.71 16.33
CA ASP A 297 51.96 36.65 15.27
C ASP A 297 52.14 35.59 14.19
N LYS A 298 53.08 34.67 14.38
CA LYS A 298 53.27 33.51 13.50
C LYS A 298 53.09 32.23 14.29
N GLU A 299 52.62 31.19 13.60
CA GLU A 299 52.51 29.86 14.21
C GLU A 299 53.88 29.20 14.30
N SER A 300 54.17 28.63 15.46
CA SER A 300 55.28 27.70 15.70
C SER A 300 54.72 26.32 15.99
N ARG A 301 55.37 25.28 15.50
CA ARG A 301 54.90 23.88 15.57
C ARG A 301 55.83 23.07 16.44
N GLU A 302 55.26 22.25 17.32
CA GLU A 302 55.98 21.24 18.09
C GLU A 302 55.21 19.91 18.04
N LEU A 303 55.93 18.79 18.18
CA LEU A 303 55.37 17.46 18.07
C LEU A 303 55.30 16.77 19.43
N LEU A 304 54.12 16.21 19.73
CA LEU A 304 53.89 15.42 20.92
C LEU A 304 53.26 14.07 20.56
N CYS A 305 53.95 12.98 20.91
CA CYS A 305 53.41 11.64 20.72
C CYS A 305 52.60 11.21 21.94
N VAL A 306 51.36 10.77 21.71
CA VAL A 306 50.46 10.25 22.74
C VAL A 306 50.20 8.77 22.48
N GLY A 307 50.49 7.92 23.46
CA GLY A 307 50.36 6.46 23.38
C GLY A 307 49.31 5.89 24.34
N ASN A 308 48.56 4.91 23.87
CA ASN A 308 47.64 4.11 24.69
C ASN A 308 48.28 2.79 25.10
N PHE A 309 48.59 2.65 26.38
CA PHE A 309 49.14 1.42 26.99
C PHE A 309 48.07 0.65 27.79
N GLY A 310 46.84 1.15 27.83
CA GLY A 310 45.70 0.49 28.44
C GLY A 310 45.15 -0.67 27.61
N LYS A 311 44.19 -1.39 28.19
CA LYS A 311 43.56 -2.56 27.54
C LYS A 311 42.50 -2.17 26.49
N ASN A 312 41.85 -1.02 26.66
CA ASN A 312 40.70 -0.59 25.84
C ASN A 312 41.10 0.53 24.87
N THR A 313 40.34 0.68 23.79
CA THR A 313 40.45 1.83 22.89
C THR A 313 40.05 3.11 23.63
N ILE A 314 40.84 4.17 23.47
CA ILE A 314 40.59 5.48 24.07
C ILE A 314 40.43 6.54 22.97
N LYS A 315 39.66 7.59 23.26
CA LYS A 315 39.60 8.82 22.45
C LYS A 315 40.42 9.89 23.16
N VAL A 316 41.39 10.47 22.47
CA VAL A 316 42.29 11.50 23.03
C VAL A 316 42.08 12.84 22.34
N GLN A 317 42.12 13.92 23.13
CA GLN A 317 41.92 15.30 22.67
C GLN A 317 42.68 16.27 23.58
N PHE A 318 43.17 17.37 23.01
CA PHE A 318 43.73 18.48 23.77
C PHE A 318 42.71 19.61 23.93
N SER A 319 42.78 20.30 25.07
CA SER A 319 42.12 21.59 25.29
C SER A 319 43.09 22.53 26.01
N SER A 320 43.04 23.80 25.66
CA SER A 320 43.70 24.86 26.42
C SER A 320 42.69 25.56 27.33
N LYS A 321 43.19 26.41 28.24
CA LYS A 321 42.36 27.30 29.04
C LYS A 321 41.82 28.41 28.13
N ASP A 322 40.51 28.57 28.07
CA ASP A 322 39.82 29.45 27.10
C ASP A 322 40.12 30.96 27.23
N ASN A 323 40.91 31.39 28.21
CA ASN A 323 41.00 32.80 28.62
C ASN A 323 42.42 33.41 28.54
N THR A 324 43.29 32.90 27.65
CA THR A 324 44.65 33.44 27.49
C THR A 324 44.70 34.42 26.32
N GLU A 325 44.75 35.73 26.60
CA GLU A 325 44.89 36.76 25.56
C GLU A 325 46.29 36.78 24.91
N LYS A 326 47.27 36.12 25.53
CA LYS A 326 48.69 36.14 25.14
C LYS A 326 49.03 35.29 23.92
N TYR A 327 48.28 34.23 23.66
CA TYR A 327 48.55 33.31 22.55
C TYR A 327 47.30 32.54 22.15
N THR A 328 47.31 32.02 20.93
CA THR A 328 46.34 31.03 20.44
C THR A 328 47.03 29.70 20.25
N ILE A 329 46.31 28.61 20.50
CA ILE A 329 46.85 27.25 20.40
C ILE A 329 45.84 26.33 19.71
N ARG A 330 46.34 25.47 18.83
CA ARG A 330 45.54 24.46 18.13
C ARG A 330 46.33 23.17 17.99
N THR A 331 45.62 22.07 17.77
CA THR A 331 46.24 20.74 17.60
C THR A 331 45.73 20.03 16.36
N GLU A 332 46.61 19.29 15.71
CA GLU A 332 46.27 18.39 14.61
C GLU A 332 46.81 16.98 14.91
N PRO A 333 45.95 15.95 14.97
CA PRO A 333 44.49 16.01 14.86
C PRO A 333 43.84 16.66 16.09
N LEU A 334 42.63 17.24 15.93
CA LEU A 334 41.86 17.76 17.07
C LEU A 334 41.42 16.64 18.03
N VAL A 335 41.13 15.46 17.47
CA VAL A 335 40.66 14.32 18.24
C VAL A 335 40.92 13.02 17.50
N ILE A 336 41.34 11.98 18.22
CA ILE A 336 41.63 10.69 17.60
C ILE A 336 41.39 9.51 18.54
N SER A 337 41.09 8.34 17.95
CA SER A 337 40.86 7.09 18.67
C SER A 337 42.08 6.18 18.60
N LEU A 338 42.67 5.87 19.75
CA LEU A 338 43.86 5.05 19.89
C LEU A 338 43.51 3.66 20.43
N LYS A 339 43.80 2.62 19.65
CA LYS A 339 43.73 1.22 20.10
C LYS A 339 44.87 0.92 21.08
N LYS A 340 44.76 -0.21 21.80
CA LYS A 340 45.82 -0.72 22.67
C LYS A 340 47.17 -0.79 21.93
N ASN A 341 48.24 -0.35 22.60
CA ASN A 341 49.62 -0.33 22.12
C ASN A 341 49.84 0.49 20.84
N LYS A 342 48.95 1.45 20.55
CA LYS A 342 49.12 2.42 19.46
C LYS A 342 49.42 3.80 20.04
N ALA A 343 50.25 4.54 19.33
CA ALA A 343 50.49 5.96 19.55
C ALA A 343 50.19 6.77 18.30
N VAL A 344 50.00 8.06 18.49
CA VAL A 344 49.78 9.05 17.44
C VAL A 344 50.65 10.27 17.73
N GLU A 345 51.15 10.88 16.67
CA GLU A 345 51.80 12.18 16.71
C GLU A 345 50.74 13.30 16.62
N PHE A 346 50.72 14.18 17.62
CA PHE A 346 49.99 15.44 17.58
C PHE A 346 50.94 16.56 17.19
N GLU A 347 50.54 17.33 16.18
CA GLU A 347 51.14 18.62 15.87
C GLU A 347 50.44 19.68 16.72
N ILE A 348 51.21 20.36 17.55
CA ILE A 348 50.71 21.42 18.43
C ILE A 348 51.23 22.73 17.85
N PHE A 349 50.32 23.63 17.50
CA PHE A 349 50.65 24.93 16.96
C PHE A 349 50.35 26.01 17.98
N ILE A 350 51.31 26.86 18.27
CA ILE A 350 51.15 28.04 19.10
C ILE A 350 51.40 29.29 18.27
N ARG A 351 50.53 30.31 18.41
CA ARG A 351 50.74 31.65 17.86
C ARG A 351 50.68 32.66 19.00
N PRO A 352 51.83 33.22 19.43
CA PRO A 352 51.87 34.31 20.39
C PRO A 352 51.30 35.61 19.79
N ASN A 353 50.56 36.37 20.59
CA ASN A 353 49.95 37.64 20.18
C ASN A 353 50.79 38.87 20.58
N CYS A 354 51.76 38.67 21.48
CA CYS A 354 52.64 39.72 21.99
C CYS A 354 54.00 39.15 22.42
N SER A 355 54.96 40.04 22.64
CA SER A 355 56.28 39.71 23.18
C SER A 355 56.19 39.38 24.67
N CYS A 356 56.32 38.10 25.01
CA CYS A 356 56.15 37.60 26.37
C CYS A 356 56.93 36.29 26.63
N LYS A 357 56.94 35.85 27.90
CA LYS A 357 57.37 34.50 28.31
C LYS A 357 56.12 33.69 28.66
N ILE A 358 55.84 32.65 27.87
CA ILE A 358 54.69 31.77 28.06
C ILE A 358 55.11 30.60 28.94
N LYS A 359 54.48 30.49 30.12
CA LYS A 359 54.58 29.34 31.02
C LYS A 359 53.17 28.95 31.44
N ASP A 360 52.62 27.95 30.77
CA ASP A 360 51.23 27.53 30.93
C ASP A 360 51.09 26.01 30.92
N LYS A 361 49.85 25.50 30.91
CA LYS A 361 49.54 24.07 30.83
C LYS A 361 48.40 23.81 29.86
N ILE A 362 48.55 22.78 29.03
CA ILE A 362 47.51 22.25 28.16
C ILE A 362 46.95 20.94 28.74
N THR A 363 45.63 20.75 28.66
CA THR A 363 44.97 19.55 29.20
C THR A 363 44.77 18.51 28.12
N LEU A 364 45.27 17.29 28.35
CA LEU A 364 45.02 16.11 27.55
C LEU A 364 43.88 15.30 28.17
N PHE A 365 42.78 15.18 27.44
CA PHE A 365 41.63 14.35 27.79
C PHE A 365 41.75 12.97 27.16
N SER A 366 41.35 11.95 27.90
CA SER A 366 41.22 10.56 27.45
C SER A 366 39.87 10.00 27.86
N VAL A 367 39.06 9.58 26.88
CA VAL A 367 37.77 8.93 27.11
C VAL A 367 37.86 7.45 26.73
N ASN A 368 37.54 6.56 27.66
CA ASN A 368 37.49 5.13 27.37
C ASN A 368 36.23 4.78 26.58
N PHE A 369 36.38 4.19 25.38
CA PHE A 369 35.22 3.87 24.53
C PHE A 369 34.25 2.86 25.14
N LYS A 370 34.72 1.95 26.01
CA LYS A 370 33.86 0.92 26.60
C LYS A 370 33.14 1.40 27.84
N SER A 371 33.85 2.08 28.75
CA SER A 371 33.28 2.51 30.04
C SER A 371 32.72 3.92 30.01
N GLY A 372 33.01 4.73 28.98
CA GLY A 372 32.63 6.15 28.92
C GLY A 372 33.36 7.05 29.93
N ILE A 373 34.30 6.50 30.71
CA ILE A 373 35.02 7.26 31.74
C ILE A 373 36.02 8.20 31.09
N THR A 374 35.91 9.49 31.42
CA THR A 374 36.86 10.54 31.05
C THR A 374 37.93 10.69 32.11
N LYS A 375 39.19 10.79 31.70
CA LYS A 375 40.33 11.13 32.55
C LYS A 375 41.09 12.28 31.90
N GLU A 376 41.74 13.12 32.70
CA GLU A 376 42.52 14.26 32.22
C GLU A 376 43.92 14.30 32.85
N THR A 377 44.87 14.90 32.13
CA THR A 377 46.22 15.16 32.61
C THR A 377 46.73 16.47 32.00
N GLN A 378 47.60 17.18 32.71
CA GLN A 378 48.15 18.45 32.27
C GLN A 378 49.57 18.26 31.75
N ILE A 379 49.88 18.92 30.63
CA ILE A 379 51.22 18.95 30.03
C ILE A 379 51.71 20.39 30.07
N ASN A 380 52.94 20.58 30.54
CA ASN A 380 53.50 21.92 30.66
C ASN A 380 53.79 22.50 29.27
N LEU A 381 53.48 23.77 29.08
CA LEU A 381 53.67 24.53 27.86
C LEU A 381 54.68 25.66 28.13
N VAL A 382 55.76 25.70 27.38
CA VAL A 382 56.78 26.74 27.51
C VAL A 382 57.14 27.31 26.14
N ALA A 383 57.11 28.63 26.04
CA ALA A 383 57.61 29.35 24.87
C ALA A 383 58.16 30.71 25.28
N ILE A 384 59.21 31.16 24.60
CA ILE A 384 59.74 32.52 24.74
C ILE A 384 59.60 33.17 23.38
N THR A 385 59.08 34.37 23.30
CA THR A 385 58.90 35.05 22.01
C THR A 385 60.06 35.98 21.69
N GLN A 386 60.24 36.29 20.41
CA GLN A 386 61.07 37.41 19.97
C GLN A 386 60.54 38.75 20.52
N ILE A 387 61.44 39.71 20.70
CA ILE A 387 61.08 41.09 21.09
C ILE A 387 60.48 41.79 19.87
N SER A 388 59.33 42.43 20.06
CA SER A 388 58.56 43.15 19.06
C SER A 388 57.88 44.37 19.69
N THR A 389 57.28 45.21 18.88
CA THR A 389 56.44 46.33 19.33
C THR A 389 55.07 45.90 19.83
N LYS A 390 54.73 44.61 19.83
CA LYS A 390 53.50 44.09 20.46
C LYS A 390 53.78 43.72 21.91
N LEU A 391 53.28 44.52 22.83
CA LEU A 391 53.61 44.40 24.25
C LEU A 391 52.62 43.50 25.01
N ASP A 392 53.11 42.79 26.03
CA ASP A 392 52.26 42.10 26.99
C ASP A 392 51.66 43.13 27.96
N ASN A 393 50.32 43.19 28.01
CA ASN A 393 49.61 44.10 28.91
C ASN A 393 49.92 43.84 30.39
N GLU A 394 50.27 42.60 30.77
CA GLU A 394 50.62 42.27 32.14
C GLU A 394 52.01 42.79 32.56
N GLU A 395 52.86 43.19 31.61
CA GLU A 395 54.15 43.83 31.90
C GLU A 395 54.03 45.36 32.08
N LEU A 396 52.83 45.92 31.87
CA LEU A 396 52.55 47.34 32.02
C LEU A 396 51.89 47.61 33.37
N ASN A 397 52.51 48.48 34.17
CA ASN A 397 51.89 48.99 35.39
C ASN A 397 51.46 50.44 35.18
N GLU A 398 50.21 50.73 35.47
CA GLU A 398 49.66 52.09 35.40
C GLU A 398 49.66 52.71 36.79
N ASP A 399 50.19 53.92 36.89
CA ASP A 399 50.32 54.62 38.17
C ASP A 399 49.34 55.81 38.25
N LYS A 400 49.61 56.88 37.51
CA LYS A 400 48.93 58.17 37.65
C LYS A 400 48.41 58.65 36.30
N LYS A 401 47.13 59.04 36.23
CA LYS A 401 46.59 59.75 35.06
C LYS A 401 47.32 61.08 34.86
N LEU A 402 47.94 61.26 33.69
CA LEU A 402 48.64 62.48 33.28
C LEU A 402 47.69 63.46 32.58
N GLY A 403 46.78 62.95 31.76
CA GLY A 403 45.85 63.77 31.01
C GLY A 403 44.85 62.95 30.22
N GLU A 404 43.84 63.62 29.68
CA GLU A 404 42.84 63.02 28.81
C GLU A 404 42.56 63.98 27.65
N GLY A 405 42.52 63.44 26.44
CA GLY A 405 42.18 64.18 25.22
C GLY A 405 41.13 63.45 24.39
N GLY A 406 40.94 63.94 23.15
CA GLY A 406 40.02 63.32 22.20
C GLY A 406 40.41 61.90 21.80
N PHE A 407 41.71 61.61 21.76
CA PHE A 407 42.24 60.32 21.31
C PHE A 407 42.36 59.27 22.42
N GLY A 408 42.19 59.62 23.70
CA GLY A 408 42.50 58.68 24.77
C GLY A 408 42.83 59.32 26.11
N ILE A 409 43.19 58.46 27.06
CA ILE A 409 43.70 58.83 28.38
C ILE A 409 45.18 58.44 28.45
N VAL A 410 46.02 59.35 28.92
CA VAL A 410 47.45 59.12 29.12
C VAL A 410 47.72 58.89 30.61
N TYR A 411 48.36 57.79 30.92
CA TYR A 411 48.82 57.42 32.26
C TYR A 411 50.34 57.45 32.30
N LYS A 412 50.92 57.89 33.42
CA LYS A 412 52.27 57.54 33.81
C LYS A 412 52.26 56.09 34.30
N GLY A 413 53.28 55.33 33.95
CA GLY A 413 53.42 53.96 34.38
C GLY A 413 54.84 53.46 34.30
N THR A 414 54.99 52.15 34.44
CA THR A 414 56.28 51.46 34.28
C THR A 414 56.16 50.30 33.29
N TYR A 415 57.21 50.12 32.48
CA TYR A 415 57.38 48.98 31.57
C TYR A 415 58.80 48.43 31.70
N LYS A 416 58.95 47.19 32.15
CA LYS A 416 60.26 46.54 32.39
C LYS A 416 61.25 47.40 33.21
N GLY A 417 60.73 48.15 34.18
CA GLY A 417 61.50 49.05 35.04
C GLY A 417 61.74 50.46 34.50
N ASN A 418 61.37 50.75 33.25
CA ASN A 418 61.45 52.09 32.67
C ASN A 418 60.18 52.89 32.96
N GLU A 419 60.31 54.18 33.28
CA GLU A 419 59.17 55.09 33.39
C GLU A 419 58.62 55.39 31.98
N VAL A 420 57.32 55.20 31.82
CA VAL A 420 56.64 55.30 30.52
C VAL A 420 55.37 56.13 30.59
N ALA A 421 54.99 56.69 29.44
CA ALA A 421 53.67 57.22 29.19
C ALA A 421 52.84 56.17 28.43
N ILE A 422 51.74 55.74 29.03
CA ILE A 422 50.79 54.74 28.52
C ILE A 422 49.54 55.49 28.03
N LYS A 423 49.40 55.63 26.72
CA LYS A 423 48.24 56.25 26.08
C LYS A 423 47.20 55.18 25.77
N LYS A 424 46.20 55.05 26.63
CA LYS A 424 45.01 54.21 26.40
C LYS A 424 44.07 54.88 25.43
N LEU A 425 43.68 54.17 24.39
CA LEU A 425 42.71 54.67 23.42
C LEU A 425 41.30 54.39 23.93
N LYS A 426 40.38 55.35 23.74
CA LYS A 426 38.96 55.18 24.10
C LYS A 426 38.34 54.06 23.26
N GLU A 427 37.29 53.41 23.79
CA GLU A 427 36.66 52.21 23.21
C GLU A 427 36.65 52.19 21.68
N MET A 428 37.34 51.19 21.12
CA MET A 428 37.47 51.00 19.69
C MET A 428 36.28 50.20 19.17
N VAL A 429 35.27 50.89 18.63
CA VAL A 429 34.13 50.21 17.97
C VAL A 429 34.50 49.92 16.51
N GLY A 430 34.83 48.66 16.22
CA GLY A 430 34.92 48.11 14.86
C GLY A 430 36.32 47.84 14.30
N ASN A 431 36.41 46.87 13.37
CA ASN A 431 37.67 46.41 12.74
C ASN A 431 38.42 47.49 11.95
N SER A 432 37.73 48.52 11.45
CA SER A 432 38.34 49.60 10.68
C SER A 432 39.30 50.44 11.52
N LEU A 433 38.97 50.72 12.79
CA LEU A 433 39.78 51.56 13.67
C LEU A 433 41.08 50.85 14.14
N LEU A 434 41.03 49.54 14.36
CA LEU A 434 42.23 48.73 14.66
C LEU A 434 43.26 48.78 13.51
N SER A 435 42.80 48.81 12.26
CA SER A 435 43.71 48.92 11.11
C SER A 435 44.40 50.29 11.03
N PHE A 436 43.74 51.37 11.48
CA PHE A 436 44.37 52.68 11.60
C PHE A 436 45.39 52.71 12.73
N PHE A 437 45.07 52.07 13.86
CA PHE A 437 45.97 51.92 14.97
C PHE A 437 47.25 51.14 14.60
N GLU A 438 47.10 50.02 13.90
CA GLU A 438 48.25 49.24 13.40
C GLU A 438 49.14 50.07 12.47
N LYS A 439 48.55 50.90 11.60
CA LYS A 439 49.31 51.83 10.74
C LYS A 439 50.06 52.89 11.54
N GLU A 440 49.42 53.46 12.57
CA GLU A 440 50.05 54.44 13.46
C GLU A 440 51.23 53.81 14.22
N VAL A 441 51.05 52.62 14.81
CA VAL A 441 52.12 51.88 15.48
C VAL A 441 53.25 51.53 14.52
N THR A 442 52.93 51.09 13.30
CA THR A 442 53.93 50.76 12.27
C THR A 442 54.71 52.01 11.81
N MET A 443 54.09 53.18 11.82
CA MET A 443 54.79 54.45 11.58
C MET A 443 55.72 54.78 12.75
N LEU A 444 55.24 54.73 13.99
CA LEU A 444 56.03 55.04 15.18
C LEU A 444 57.25 54.13 15.36
N ASP A 445 57.13 52.84 15.07
CA ASP A 445 58.25 51.89 15.14
C ASP A 445 59.42 52.24 14.21
N LYS A 446 59.16 52.98 13.12
CA LYS A 446 60.21 53.40 12.17
C LYS A 446 61.03 54.58 12.66
N PHE A 447 60.54 55.34 13.63
CA PHE A 447 61.21 56.55 14.12
C PHE A 447 62.06 56.22 15.35
N ARG A 448 63.38 56.17 15.15
CA ARG A 448 64.37 56.06 16.23
C ARG A 448 65.36 57.22 16.11
N SER A 449 65.20 58.21 16.98
CA SER A 449 66.01 59.42 17.04
C SER A 449 66.14 59.86 18.49
N GLU A 450 67.23 60.53 18.84
CA GLU A 450 67.41 61.16 20.16
C GLU A 450 66.45 62.35 20.38
N TYR A 451 65.86 62.89 19.30
CA TYR A 451 64.96 64.05 19.32
C TYR A 451 63.47 63.66 19.26
N ILE A 452 63.15 62.37 19.10
CA ILE A 452 61.77 61.86 19.04
C ILE A 452 61.55 60.94 20.24
N VAL A 453 60.41 61.10 20.92
CA VAL A 453 60.08 60.27 22.08
C VAL A 453 60.17 58.78 21.75
N HIS A 454 60.97 58.05 22.52
CA HIS A 454 61.18 56.63 22.29
C HIS A 454 59.86 55.85 22.39
N PHE A 455 59.53 55.16 21.30
CA PHE A 455 58.37 54.28 21.22
C PHE A 455 58.76 52.86 21.62
N TYR A 456 58.18 52.36 22.72
CA TYR A 456 58.41 50.99 23.18
C TYR A 456 57.55 49.97 22.45
N GLY A 457 56.31 50.34 22.13
CA GLY A 457 55.35 49.46 21.50
C GLY A 457 53.90 49.76 21.87
N ALA A 458 53.03 48.79 21.60
CA ALA A 458 51.60 48.89 21.76
C ALA A 458 50.97 47.57 22.21
N VAL A 459 49.86 47.65 22.92
CA VAL A 459 48.99 46.52 23.26
C VAL A 459 47.85 46.48 22.25
N PHE A 460 47.60 45.30 21.66
CA PHE A 460 46.59 45.08 20.62
C PHE A 460 45.38 44.28 21.10
N ILE A 461 45.27 44.08 22.41
CA ILE A 461 44.18 43.30 23.01
C ILE A 461 42.88 44.13 22.96
N PRO A 462 41.75 43.55 22.50
CA PRO A 462 40.45 44.23 22.52
C PRO A 462 40.14 44.83 23.89
N ASN A 463 39.61 46.05 23.92
CA ASN A 463 39.31 46.83 25.13
C ASN A 463 40.50 47.21 26.02
N LYS A 464 41.73 46.84 25.65
CA LYS A 464 42.98 47.20 26.37
C LYS A 464 44.01 47.87 25.45
N VAL A 465 43.57 48.42 24.32
CA VAL A 465 44.47 49.00 23.31
C VAL A 465 45.18 50.23 23.86
N CYS A 466 46.51 50.21 23.83
CA CYS A 466 47.33 51.35 24.28
C CYS A 466 48.66 51.45 23.53
N MET A 467 49.24 52.65 23.55
CA MET A 467 50.61 52.92 23.08
C MET A 467 51.51 53.25 24.26
N VAL A 468 52.76 52.81 24.21
CA VAL A 468 53.74 52.97 25.28
C VAL A 468 54.95 53.72 24.72
N THR A 469 55.23 54.87 25.32
CA THR A 469 56.35 55.76 24.96
C THR A 469 57.15 56.10 26.21
N GLU A 470 58.36 56.64 26.05
CA GLU A 470 59.09 57.16 27.20
C GLU A 470 58.32 58.28 27.91
N PHE A 471 58.49 58.34 29.23
CA PHE A 471 57.91 59.42 30.02
C PHE A 471 58.78 60.68 29.91
N ALA A 472 58.26 61.73 29.29
CA ALA A 472 58.87 63.06 29.31
C ALA A 472 58.50 63.81 30.60
N PRO A 473 59.44 63.98 31.57
CA PRO A 473 59.10 64.45 32.91
C PRO A 473 58.65 65.92 32.98
N PHE A 474 59.00 66.72 31.98
CA PHE A 474 58.67 68.15 31.91
C PHE A 474 57.42 68.46 31.08
N GLY A 475 56.68 67.43 30.62
CA GLY A 475 55.47 67.61 29.84
C GLY A 475 55.73 68.18 28.45
N SER A 476 54.71 68.80 27.86
CA SER A 476 54.81 69.41 26.53
C SER A 476 55.50 70.78 26.58
N LEU A 477 56.03 71.23 25.43
CA LEU A 477 56.58 72.59 25.31
C LEU A 477 55.51 73.67 25.57
N GLN A 478 54.24 73.36 25.28
CA GLN A 478 53.11 74.21 25.62
C GLN A 478 52.92 74.33 27.13
N ASP A 479 53.05 73.22 27.88
CA ASP A 479 52.96 73.24 29.34
C ASP A 479 54.06 74.10 29.96
N LEU A 480 55.29 74.00 29.42
CA LEU A 480 56.41 74.86 29.82
C LEU A 480 56.10 76.33 29.58
N THR A 481 55.56 76.67 28.40
CA THR A 481 55.23 78.05 28.01
C THR A 481 54.10 78.63 28.87
N ASN A 482 53.13 77.81 29.26
CA ASN A 482 51.98 78.24 30.05
C ASN A 482 52.31 78.44 31.54
N HIS A 483 53.23 77.64 32.10
CA HIS A 483 53.48 77.61 33.55
C HIS A 483 54.77 78.32 33.99
N LYS A 484 55.68 78.64 33.07
CA LYS A 484 56.94 79.30 33.41
C LYS A 484 57.06 80.68 32.75
N PRO A 485 57.32 81.75 33.52
CA PRO A 485 57.60 83.05 32.93
C PRO A 485 58.90 83.00 32.12
N SER A 486 59.00 83.87 31.12
CA SER A 486 60.13 83.87 30.19
C SER A 486 61.49 84.04 30.90
N SER A 487 61.53 84.71 32.05
CA SER A 487 62.73 84.84 32.90
C SER A 487 63.33 83.51 33.34
N ASP A 488 62.51 82.48 33.49
CA ASP A 488 62.91 81.20 34.10
C ASP A 488 63.51 80.23 33.08
N VAL A 489 63.39 80.53 31.78
CA VAL A 489 63.94 79.73 30.69
C VAL A 489 64.92 80.60 29.91
N CYS A 490 66.22 80.41 30.17
CA CYS A 490 67.27 81.21 29.54
C CYS A 490 67.29 81.06 28.02
N ILE A 491 67.74 82.11 27.31
CA ILE A 491 67.73 82.15 25.85
C ILE A 491 68.50 80.98 25.21
N LYS A 492 69.60 80.54 25.83
CA LYS A 492 70.40 79.40 25.37
C LYS A 492 69.57 78.11 25.32
N LEU A 493 68.75 77.86 26.34
CA LEU A 493 67.90 76.68 26.40
C LEU A 493 66.79 76.73 25.34
N ARG A 494 66.21 77.91 25.08
CA ARG A 494 65.20 78.09 24.01
C ARG A 494 65.78 77.82 22.63
N ILE A 495 66.98 78.32 22.35
CA ILE A 495 67.69 78.05 21.09
C ILE A 495 67.95 76.56 20.95
N LYS A 496 68.40 75.90 22.03
CA LYS A 496 68.59 74.44 22.03
C LYS A 496 67.29 73.70 21.70
N MET A 497 66.16 74.05 22.32
CA MET A 497 64.86 73.46 22.03
C MET A 497 64.44 73.61 20.56
N MET A 498 64.70 74.79 19.95
CA MET A 498 64.41 75.02 18.53
C MET A 498 65.30 74.19 17.60
N ILE A 499 66.59 74.07 17.92
CA ILE A 499 67.53 73.23 17.16
C ILE A 499 67.12 71.75 17.27
N ASP A 500 66.77 71.29 18.47
CA ASP A 500 66.34 69.90 18.71
C ASP A 500 65.06 69.58 17.95
N ALA A 501 64.09 70.49 17.94
CA ALA A 501 62.86 70.34 17.17
C ALA A 501 63.08 70.36 15.65
N ALA A 502 64.13 71.01 15.16
CA ALA A 502 64.48 71.01 13.73
C ALA A 502 65.28 69.75 13.31
N ASN A 503 65.95 69.11 14.27
CA ASN A 503 66.66 67.84 14.05
C ASN A 503 65.74 66.62 14.17
N ALA A 504 64.61 66.75 14.88
CA ALA A 504 63.51 65.77 14.92
C ALA A 504 62.81 65.68 13.55
#